data_AF-A0A497PQY4-F1
#
_entry.id   AF-A0A497PQY4-F1
#
_cell.length_a   1.000
_cell.length_b   1.000
_cell.length_c   1.000
_cell.angle_alpha   90.00
_cell.angle_beta   90.00
_cell.angle_gamma   90.00
#
_symmetry.space_group_name_H-M   'P 1'
#
loop_
_entity.id
_entity.type
_entity.pdbx_description
1 polymer ?
#
loop_
_entity_poly.entity_id
_entity_poly.type
_entity_poly.pdbx_seq_one_letter_code
_entity_poly.pdbx_strand_id
1 'polypeptide(L)' 'VGDVNGDGQVDYTDLIYLANFLFAGGPPPQPMASGDVNGDGEVTYTDLVMLAHIIYGKGMPVIPHSGKVRNNVR' A
#
# COMPACT_ATOMS: atom_id res chain seq x y z
N VAL A 1 -8.20 -0.08 -6.48
CA VAL A 1 -6.95 0.01 -5.66
C VAL A 1 -6.92 -1.21 -4.75
N GLY A 2 -5.76 -1.78 -4.48
CA GLY A 2 -5.62 -2.98 -3.64
C GLY A 2 -5.53 -4.31 -4.39
N ASP A 3 -5.79 -4.36 -5.70
CA ASP A 3 -5.42 -5.49 -6.58
C ASP A 3 -3.96 -5.27 -7.02
N VAL A 4 -3.05 -5.62 -6.11
CA VAL A 4 -1.62 -5.33 -6.23
C VAL A 4 -0.98 -6.30 -7.22
N ASN A 5 -1.46 -7.54 -7.25
CA ASN A 5 -0.91 -8.60 -8.09
C ASN A 5 -1.50 -8.60 -9.53
N GLY A 6 -2.62 -7.90 -9.77
CA GLY A 6 -3.27 -7.76 -11.07
C GLY A 6 -4.17 -8.94 -11.47
N ASP A 7 -4.62 -9.75 -10.52
CA ASP A 7 -5.42 -10.95 -10.77
C ASP A 7 -6.95 -10.70 -10.80
N GLY A 8 -7.37 -9.47 -10.55
CA GLY A 8 -8.77 -9.05 -10.55
C GLY A 8 -9.50 -9.30 -9.23
N GLN A 9 -8.82 -9.79 -8.20
CA GLN A 9 -9.33 -9.94 -6.84
C GLN A 9 -8.58 -9.00 -5.88
N VAL A 10 -9.19 -8.72 -4.73
CA VAL A 10 -8.55 -7.97 -3.64
C VAL A 10 -8.62 -8.86 -2.41
N ASP A 11 -7.54 -9.60 -2.16
CA ASP A 11 -7.47 -10.60 -1.11
C ASP A 11 -6.09 -10.69 -0.44
N TYR A 12 -5.89 -11.72 0.38
CA TYR A 12 -4.63 -11.86 1.14
C TYR A 12 -3.41 -12.10 0.25
N THR A 13 -3.58 -12.51 -1.00
CA THR A 13 -2.48 -12.67 -1.95
C THR A 13 -1.88 -11.32 -2.35
N ASP A 14 -2.68 -10.25 -2.39
CA ASP A 14 -2.21 -8.88 -2.60
C ASP A 14 -1.34 -8.39 -1.44
N LEU A 15 -1.66 -8.79 -0.20
CA LEU A 15 -0.83 -8.48 0.98
C LEU A 15 0.55 -9.11 0.86
N ILE A 16 0.60 -10.39 0.46
CA ILE A 16 1.86 -11.12 0.29
C ILE A 16 2.66 -10.49 -0.85
N TYR A 17 1.99 -10.15 -1.95
CA TYR A 17 2.62 -9.49 -3.10
C TYR A 17 3.24 -8.15 -2.71
N LEU A 18 2.47 -7.28 -2.05
CA LEU A 18 2.92 -5.96 -1.61
C LEU A 18 4.06 -6.06 -0.58
N ALA A 19 3.98 -6.98 0.37
CA ALA A 19 5.05 -7.22 1.32
C ALA A 19 6.35 -7.69 0.64
N ASN A 20 6.25 -8.56 -0.37
CA ASN A 20 7.41 -9.02 -1.13
C ASN A 20 8.07 -7.86 -1.90
N PHE A 21 7.27 -7.00 -2.52
CA PHE A 21 7.78 -5.78 -3.17
C PHE A 21 8.53 -4.88 -2.18
N LEU A 22 7.94 -4.61 -1.00
CA LEU A 22 8.49 -3.68 -0.02
C LEU A 22 9.74 -4.21 0.70
N PHE A 23 9.81 -5.51 0.98
CA PHE A 23 10.80 -6.06 1.93
C PHE A 23 11.65 -7.20 1.39
N ALA A 24 11.27 -7.82 0.26
CA ALA A 24 11.94 -9.01 -0.27
C ALA A 24 12.47 -8.83 -1.71
N GLY A 25 12.41 -7.61 -2.26
CA GLY A 25 12.85 -7.35 -3.65
C GLY A 25 11.93 -7.99 -4.70
N GLY A 26 10.66 -8.21 -4.36
CA GLY A 26 9.65 -8.72 -5.27
C GLY A 26 9.30 -7.72 -6.39
N PRO A 27 8.53 -8.17 -7.40
CA PRO A 27 8.10 -7.31 -8.50
C PRO A 27 7.21 -6.14 -8.01
N PRO A 28 7.25 -4.99 -8.69
CA PRO A 28 6.38 -3.86 -8.37
C PRO A 28 4.91 -4.14 -8.69
N PRO A 29 3.95 -3.48 -7.99
CA PRO A 29 2.53 -3.54 -8.31
C PRO A 29 2.21 -3.17 -9.77
N GLN A 30 1.19 -3.78 -10.34
CA GLN A 30 0.77 -3.52 -11.73
C GLN A 30 -0.74 -3.21 -11.83
N PRO A 31 -1.14 -1.93 -12.04
CA PRO A 31 -0.32 -0.73 -12.14
C PRO A 31 0.27 -0.29 -10.78
N MET A 32 1.34 0.52 -10.76
CA MET A 32 1.93 1.03 -9.50
C MET A 32 0.90 1.66 -8.54
N ALA A 33 -0.10 2.34 -9.11
CA ALA A 33 -1.19 2.95 -8.35
C ALA A 33 -2.10 1.93 -7.63
N SER A 34 -2.04 0.64 -7.94
CA SER A 34 -2.80 -0.37 -7.21
C SER A 34 -2.23 -0.64 -5.81
N GLY A 35 -0.93 -0.38 -5.61
CA GLY A 35 -0.25 -0.46 -4.31
C GLY A 35 -0.29 0.83 -3.48
N ASP A 36 -0.70 1.97 -4.05
CA ASP A 36 -0.92 3.24 -3.34
C ASP A 36 -2.36 3.27 -2.82
N VAL A 37 -2.58 2.53 -1.73
CA VAL A 37 -3.91 2.26 -1.18
C VAL A 37 -4.44 3.47 -0.42
N ASN A 38 -3.55 4.30 0.12
CA ASN A 38 -3.92 5.51 0.86
C ASN A 38 -4.06 6.75 -0.05
N GLY A 39 -3.57 6.69 -1.29
CA GLY A 39 -3.67 7.74 -2.29
C GLY A 39 -2.70 8.91 -2.06
N ASP A 40 -1.60 8.71 -1.33
CA ASP A 40 -0.62 9.75 -1.02
C ASP A 40 0.50 9.88 -2.06
N GLY A 41 0.50 9.00 -3.07
CA GLY A 41 1.46 8.98 -4.16
C GLY A 41 2.71 8.16 -3.89
N GLU A 42 2.82 7.50 -2.74
CA GLU A 42 3.91 6.60 -2.39
C GLU A 42 3.39 5.20 -2.07
N VAL A 43 4.13 4.16 -2.48
CA VAL A 43 3.82 2.77 -2.10
C VAL A 43 4.71 2.38 -0.94
N THR A 44 4.15 2.31 0.26
CA THR A 44 4.88 2.14 1.52
C THR A 44 4.24 1.10 2.44
N TYR A 45 4.84 0.89 3.61
CA TYR A 45 4.25 0.05 4.67
C TYR A 45 2.84 0.53 5.09
N THR A 46 2.55 1.82 4.96
CA THR A 46 1.24 2.40 5.29
C THR A 46 0.15 1.76 4.43
N ASP A 47 0.43 1.59 3.14
CA ASP A 47 -0.47 0.98 2.18
C ASP A 47 -0.72 -0.50 2.49
N LEU A 48 0.34 -1.22 2.88
CA LEU A 48 0.22 -2.61 3.32
C LEU A 48 -0.70 -2.76 4.53
N VAL A 49 -0.60 -1.86 5.51
CA VAL A 49 -1.50 -1.85 6.67
C VAL A 49 -2.93 -1.52 6.27
N MET A 50 -3.12 -0.53 5.38
CA MET A 50 -4.46 -0.15 4.91
C MET A 50 -5.12 -1.26 4.09
N LEU A 51 -4.37 -1.92 3.21
CA LEU A 51 -4.83 -3.07 2.44
C LEU A 51 -5.33 -4.19 3.37
N ALA A 52 -4.61 -4.48 4.46
CA ALA A 52 -5.04 -5.48 5.42
C ALA A 52 -6.38 -5.09 6.08
N HIS A 53 -6.56 -3.82 6.42
CA HIS A 53 -7.82 -3.35 7.00
C HIS A 53 -8.99 -3.43 6.03
N ILE A 54 -8.76 -3.17 4.74
CA ILE A 54 -9.75 -3.34 3.67
C ILE A 54 -10.18 -4.81 3.58
N ILE A 55 -9.21 -5.74 3.47
CA ILE A 55 -9.48 -7.17 3.31
C ILE A 55 -10.21 -7.76 4.53
N TYR A 56 -9.82 -7.37 5.74
CA TYR A 56 -10.43 -7.88 6.97
C TYR A 56 -11.63 -7.06 7.47
N GLY A 57 -12.09 -6.07 6.71
CA GLY A 57 -13.28 -5.27 7.02
C GLY A 57 -13.18 -4.45 8.31
N LYS A 58 -11.96 -4.08 8.74
CA LYS A 58 -11.73 -3.40 10.03
C LYS A 58 -11.87 -1.87 9.99
N GLY A 59 -12.36 -1.32 8.88
CA GLY A 59 -12.44 0.13 8.67
C GLY A 59 -11.05 0.76 8.54
N MET A 60 -11.00 2.00 8.02
CA MET A 60 -9.72 2.68 7.81
C MET A 60 -9.04 2.97 9.15
N PRO A 61 -7.82 2.46 9.39
CA PRO A 61 -7.08 2.82 10.59
C PRO A 61 -6.71 4.30 10.52
N VAL A 62 -6.77 5.00 11.66
CA VAL A 62 -6.20 6.35 11.78
C VAL A 62 -4.69 6.19 11.79
N ILE A 63 -4.08 6.19 10.61
CA ILE A 63 -2.63 6.22 10.47
C ILE A 63 -2.24 7.71 10.40
N PRO A 64 -1.39 8.20 11.31
CA PRO A 64 -0.79 9.50 11.11
C PRO A 64 0.05 9.40 9.83
N HIS A 65 -0.46 9.96 8.74
CA HIS A 65 0.30 10.12 7.51
C HIS A 65 1.57 10.85 7.90
N SER A 66 2.72 10.18 7.79
CA SER A 66 4.01 10.86 7.78
C SER A 66 4.10 11.61 6.45
N GLY A 67 3.21 12.59 6.27
CA GLY A 67 3.32 13.59 5.24
C GLY A 67 4.65 14.24 5.50
N LYS A 68 5.61 13.94 4.61
CA LYS A 68 6.99 14.38 4.64
C LYS A 68 7.09 15.75 5.31
N VAL A 69 7.93 15.86 6.34
CA VAL A 69 8.48 17.17 6.70
C VAL A 69 9.11 17.69 5.41
N ARG A 70 8.41 18.57 4.70
CA ARG A 70 9.03 19.37 3.65
C ARG A 70 10.02 20.21 4.40
N ASN A 71 11.27 19.76 4.47
CA ASN A 71 12.39 20.58 4.91
C ASN A 71 12.39 21.77 3.96
N ASN A 72 11.80 22.87 4.43
CA ASN A 72 11.94 24.17 3.85
C ASN A 72 13.39 24.57 4.12
N VAL A 73 14.31 24.04 3.30
CA VAL A 73 15.65 24.58 3.22
C VAL A 73 15.49 25.93 2.52
N ARG A 74 15.90 26.95 3.26
CA ARG A 74 15.78 28.39 3.00
C ARG A 74 16.18 28.79 1.59
#